data_AF-A0A965MKQ7-F1
#
_entry.id   AF-A0A965MKQ7-F1
#
_cell.length_a   1.000
_cell.length_b   1.000
_cell.length_c   1.000
_cell.angle_alpha   90.00
_cell.angle_beta   90.00
_cell.angle_gamma   90.00
#
_symmetry.space_group_name_H-M   'P 1'
#
loop_
_entity.id
_entity.type
_entity.pdbx_description
1 polymer ?
#
loop_
_entity_poly.entity_id
_entity_poly.type
_entity_poly.pdbx_seq_one_letter_code
_entity_poly.pdbx_strand_id
1 'polypeptide(L)'
;MLSDLLWAIVKSVFSLFAVACLLRAYLQWLRVHPLNPLSQSLFPLTNWIVLPLRRVFRGKTFDWASLIAAWITACVAVLLLLLLASELILRVGEEPMLVLSCVALLASIWLAGWALQLVLLLVIAQALMSWFGASPNAATLRVLLDSMAEPFVRPIRQLLYRGAPRGIDFSPLLVLIGIQILLAIQDRLEHRLVMKLLTPL
;
A
#
# COMPACT_ATOMS: atom_id res chain seq x y z
N MET A 1 -17.51 8.62 -19.00
CA MET A 1 -16.33 8.53 -19.90
C MET A 1 -15.21 9.46 -19.44
N LEU A 2 -15.32 10.79 -19.57
CA LEU A 2 -14.26 11.72 -19.14
C LEU A 2 -14.09 11.76 -17.60
N SER A 3 -15.19 11.79 -16.86
CA SER A 3 -15.22 11.70 -15.38
C SER A 3 -14.48 10.47 -14.86
N ASP A 4 -14.72 9.32 -15.48
CA ASP A 4 -14.17 8.03 -15.06
C ASP A 4 -12.67 7.96 -15.32
N LEU A 5 -12.22 8.51 -16.46
CA LEU A 5 -10.79 8.64 -16.78
C LEU A 5 -10.07 9.58 -15.81
N LEU A 6 -10.66 10.76 -15.55
CA LEU A 6 -10.12 11.72 -14.59
C LEU A 6 -10.02 11.09 -13.20
N TRP A 7 -11.08 10.39 -12.77
CA TRP A 7 -11.08 9.66 -11.50
C TRP A 7 -9.99 8.59 -11.46
N ALA A 8 -9.81 7.80 -12.51
CA ALA A 8 -8.76 6.79 -12.58
C ALA A 8 -7.35 7.39 -12.40
N ILE A 9 -7.08 8.54 -13.04
CA ILE A 9 -5.82 9.27 -12.89
C ILE A 9 -5.65 9.77 -11.45
N VAL A 10 -6.68 10.39 -10.88
CA VAL A 10 -6.66 10.87 -9.49
C VAL A 10 -6.39 9.71 -8.53
N LYS A 11 -7.19 8.63 -8.59
CA LYS A 11 -7.01 7.43 -7.76
C LYS A 11 -5.59 6.87 -7.90
N SER A 12 -5.06 6.82 -9.11
CA SER A 12 -3.70 6.33 -9.38
C SER A 12 -2.64 7.20 -8.72
N VAL A 13 -2.69 8.53 -8.90
CA VAL A 13 -1.72 9.46 -8.30
C VAL A 13 -1.73 9.37 -6.77
N PHE A 14 -2.92 9.36 -6.17
CA PHE A 14 -3.06 9.23 -4.71
C PHE A 14 -2.58 7.85 -4.22
N SER A 15 -2.86 6.78 -4.96
CA SER A 15 -2.37 5.44 -4.62
C SER A 15 -0.85 5.36 -4.65
N LEU A 16 -0.20 5.93 -5.66
CA LEU A 16 1.26 5.97 -5.77
C LEU A 16 1.88 6.72 -4.59
N PHE A 17 1.30 7.86 -4.21
CA PHE A 17 1.77 8.63 -3.06
C PHE A 17 1.57 7.90 -1.73
N ALA A 18 0.42 7.24 -1.54
CA ALA A 18 0.15 6.44 -0.35
C ALA A 18 1.09 5.23 -0.27
N VAL A 19 1.32 4.53 -1.37
CA VAL A 19 2.30 3.43 -1.47
C VAL A 19 3.71 3.94 -1.16
N ALA A 20 4.08 5.13 -1.62
CA ALA A 20 5.36 5.75 -1.26
C ALA A 20 5.47 5.97 0.27
N CYS A 21 4.41 6.46 0.92
CA CYS A 21 4.38 6.61 2.37
C CYS A 21 4.44 5.25 3.10
N LEU A 22 3.70 4.24 2.62
CA LEU A 22 3.73 2.87 3.16
C LEU A 22 5.12 2.25 3.03
N LEU A 23 5.74 2.38 1.86
CA LEU A 23 7.10 1.91 1.60
C LEU A 23 8.09 2.56 2.55
N ARG A 24 7.94 3.86 2.83
CA ARG A 24 8.80 4.57 3.78
C ARG A 24 8.66 4.02 5.19
N ALA A 25 7.43 3.77 5.64
CA ALA A 25 7.19 3.13 6.92
C ALA A 25 7.80 1.73 6.98
N TYR A 26 7.68 0.97 5.89
CA TYR A 26 8.21 -0.37 5.76
C TYR A 26 9.74 -0.41 5.79
N LEU A 27 10.42 0.48 5.06
CA LEU A 27 11.88 0.59 5.07
C LEU A 27 12.41 0.94 6.47
N GLN A 28 11.71 1.78 7.22
CA GLN A 28 12.09 2.11 8.59
C GLN A 28 11.87 0.95 9.56
N TRP A 29 10.78 0.19 9.39
CA TRP A 29 10.54 -1.03 10.15
C TRP A 29 11.65 -2.07 9.93
N LEU A 30 12.10 -2.22 8.69
CA LEU A 30 13.24 -3.08 8.31
C LEU A 30 14.62 -2.48 8.69
N ARG A 31 14.66 -1.26 9.24
CA ARG A 31 15.89 -0.53 9.60
C ARG A 31 16.86 -0.36 8.42
N VAL A 32 16.32 -0.18 7.20
CA VAL A 32 17.14 0.09 6.02
C VAL A 32 17.84 1.44 6.18
N HIS A 33 19.13 1.49 5.85
CA HIS A 33 19.93 2.70 6.01
C HIS A 33 19.33 3.88 5.19
N PRO A 34 19.22 5.09 5.75
CA PRO A 34 18.64 6.26 5.05
C PRO A 34 19.39 6.65 3.76
N LEU A 35 20.68 6.32 3.65
CA LEU A 35 21.48 6.54 2.44
C LEU A 35 21.27 5.47 1.35
N ASN A 36 20.38 4.50 1.54
CA ASN A 36 20.03 3.58 0.45
C ASN A 36 19.39 4.35 -0.73
N PRO A 37 19.69 4.02 -2.00
CA PRO A 37 19.10 4.70 -3.15
C PRO A 37 17.57 4.80 -3.10
N LEU A 38 16.86 3.75 -2.67
CA LEU A 38 15.40 3.77 -2.54
C LEU A 38 14.94 4.81 -1.51
N SER A 39 15.60 4.87 -0.36
CA SER A 39 15.31 5.86 0.69
C SER A 39 15.57 7.29 0.20
N GLN A 40 16.68 7.51 -0.53
CA GLN A 40 17.05 8.81 -1.08
C GLN A 40 16.03 9.32 -2.12
N SER A 41 15.47 8.44 -2.95
CA SER A 41 14.41 8.80 -3.89
C SER A 41 13.07 9.05 -3.20
N LEU A 42 12.76 8.27 -2.16
CA LEU A 42 11.45 8.26 -1.51
C LEU A 42 11.24 9.41 -0.52
N PHE A 43 12.29 9.78 0.21
CA PHE A 43 12.16 10.72 1.31
C PHE A 43 11.79 12.14 0.85
N PRO A 44 12.40 12.72 -0.20
CA PRO A 44 12.01 14.03 -0.71
C PRO A 44 10.53 14.12 -1.11
N LEU A 45 10.00 13.06 -1.74
CA LEU A 45 8.61 13.00 -2.18
C LEU A 45 7.61 13.01 -1.02
N THR A 46 7.98 12.42 0.12
CA THR A 46 7.07 12.20 1.27
C THR A 46 7.33 13.15 2.44
N ASN A 47 8.51 13.78 2.50
CA ASN A 47 8.94 14.58 3.66
C ASN A 47 8.01 15.75 3.98
N TRP A 48 7.42 16.39 2.97
CA TRP A 48 6.57 17.57 3.16
C TRP A 48 5.31 17.27 4.00
N ILE A 49 4.77 16.05 3.94
CA ILE A 49 3.64 15.61 4.79
C ILE A 49 4.12 14.86 6.03
N VAL A 50 5.16 14.02 5.90
CA VAL A 50 5.62 13.13 6.97
C VAL A 50 6.33 13.91 8.08
N LEU A 51 7.19 14.87 7.76
CA LEU A 51 7.96 15.59 8.78
C LEU A 51 7.10 16.45 9.71
N PRO A 52 6.06 17.19 9.22
CA PRO A 52 5.10 17.83 10.10
C PRO A 52 4.38 16.83 11.02
N LEU A 53 3.90 15.71 10.47
CA LEU A 53 3.19 14.68 11.25
C LEU A 53 4.10 14.03 12.30
N ARG A 54 5.39 13.87 12.02
CA ARG A 54 6.38 13.31 12.94
C ARG A 54 6.61 14.18 14.18
N ARG A 55 6.26 15.47 14.14
CA ARG A 55 6.28 16.33 15.33
C ARG A 55 5.24 15.90 16.36
N VAL A 56 4.09 15.40 15.89
CA VAL A 56 2.96 14.94 16.70
C VAL A 56 3.11 13.46 17.04
N PHE A 57 3.34 12.63 16.01
CA PHE A 57 3.40 11.17 16.14
C PHE A 57 4.86 10.71 16.20
N ARG A 58 5.38 10.57 17.43
CA ARG A 58 6.74 10.11 17.69
C ARG A 58 6.79 8.58 17.76
N GLY A 59 7.46 7.94 16.81
CA GLY A 59 7.77 6.51 16.83
C GLY A 59 9.27 6.26 16.67
N LYS A 60 9.87 5.47 17.58
CA LYS A 60 11.30 5.10 17.49
C LYS A 60 11.54 3.85 16.62
N THR A 61 10.59 2.91 16.63
CA THR A 61 10.70 1.61 15.96
C THR A 61 9.82 1.50 14.72
N PHE A 62 8.73 2.27 14.67
CA PHE A 62 7.74 2.22 13.62
C PHE A 62 7.36 3.64 13.20
N ASP A 63 7.34 3.92 11.89
CA ASP A 63 7.08 5.27 11.37
C ASP A 63 5.59 5.56 11.29
N TRP A 64 4.97 5.81 12.45
CA TRP A 64 3.55 6.17 12.55
C TRP A 64 3.20 7.39 11.70
N ALA A 65 4.11 8.36 11.60
CA ALA A 65 3.90 9.55 10.78
C ALA A 65 3.70 9.22 9.30
N SER A 66 4.44 8.23 8.78
CA SER A 66 4.27 7.76 7.39
C SER A 66 3.00 6.94 7.18
N LEU A 67 2.60 6.10 8.13
CA LEU A 67 1.29 5.43 8.02
C LEU A 67 0.13 6.42 8.05
N ILE A 68 0.19 7.40 8.95
CA ILE A 68 -0.84 8.43 9.06
C ILE A 68 -0.87 9.31 7.81
N ALA A 69 0.29 9.65 7.24
CA ALA A 69 0.36 10.33 5.96
C ALA A 69 -0.34 9.52 4.86
N ALA A 70 -0.05 8.22 4.75
CA ALA A 70 -0.69 7.35 3.76
C ALA A 70 -2.22 7.27 3.96
N TRP A 71 -2.67 7.19 5.21
CA TRP A 71 -4.10 7.17 5.54
C TRP A 71 -4.78 8.50 5.23
N ILE A 72 -4.16 9.64 5.54
CA ILE A 72 -4.66 10.97 5.16
C ILE A 72 -4.77 11.07 3.64
N THR A 73 -3.77 10.60 2.88
CA THR A 73 -3.83 10.53 1.42
C THR A 73 -5.04 9.73 0.94
N ALA A 74 -5.31 8.56 1.55
CA ALA A 74 -6.50 7.77 1.23
C ALA A 74 -7.81 8.52 1.54
N CYS A 75 -7.90 9.19 2.69
CA CYS A 75 -9.06 10.01 3.06
C CYS A 75 -9.33 11.12 2.04
N VAL A 76 -8.28 11.85 1.62
CA VAL A 76 -8.41 12.88 0.59
C VAL A 76 -8.89 12.29 -0.73
N ALA A 77 -8.34 11.15 -1.16
CA ALA A 77 -8.77 10.49 -2.38
C ALA A 77 -10.25 10.06 -2.34
N VAL A 78 -10.72 9.54 -1.19
CA VAL A 78 -12.13 9.18 -0.99
C VAL A 78 -13.03 10.42 -1.00
N LEU A 79 -12.62 11.52 -0.35
CA LEU A 79 -13.37 12.78 -0.40
C LEU A 79 -13.51 13.30 -1.84
N LEU A 80 -12.45 13.22 -2.64
CA LEU A 80 -12.49 13.58 -4.05
C LEU A 80 -13.42 12.68 -4.86
N LEU A 81 -13.46 11.37 -4.58
CA LEU A 81 -14.44 10.45 -5.18
C LEU A 81 -15.88 10.90 -4.89
N LEU A 82 -16.20 11.16 -3.61
CA LEU A 82 -17.55 11.55 -3.20
C LEU A 82 -17.96 12.90 -3.78
N LEU A 83 -17.02 13.85 -3.91
CA LEU A 83 -17.24 15.12 -4.59
C LEU A 83 -17.57 14.92 -6.08
N LEU A 84 -16.80 14.06 -6.77
CA LEU A 84 -16.97 13.81 -8.20
C LEU A 84 -18.27 13.06 -8.51
N ALA A 85 -18.72 12.22 -7.58
CA ALA A 85 -20.01 11.53 -7.65
C ALA A 85 -21.20 12.45 -7.35
N SER A 86 -20.99 13.73 -7.01
CA SER A 86 -22.01 14.70 -6.58
C SER A 86 -22.84 14.34 -5.34
N GLU A 87 -22.54 13.19 -4.72
CA GLU A 87 -23.21 12.69 -3.51
C GLU A 87 -22.77 13.40 -2.23
N LEU A 88 -21.59 14.03 -2.21
CA LEU A 88 -21.08 14.64 -0.97
C LEU A 88 -21.89 15.86 -0.53
N ILE A 89 -22.33 16.69 -1.48
CA ILE A 89 -22.97 17.99 -1.18
C ILE A 89 -24.35 17.77 -0.55
N LEU A 90 -25.08 16.75 -0.97
CA LEU A 90 -26.41 16.42 -0.45
C LEU A 90 -26.34 15.72 0.92
N ARG A 91 -25.36 14.82 1.13
CA ARG A 91 -25.30 13.98 2.34
C ARG A 91 -24.59 14.63 3.53
N VAL A 92 -23.65 15.54 3.30
CA VAL A 92 -22.95 16.25 4.38
C VAL A 92 -23.88 17.23 5.11
N GLY A 93 -24.90 17.76 4.43
CA GLY A 93 -25.88 18.67 5.02
C GLY A 93 -26.82 18.01 6.04
N GLU A 94 -27.07 16.70 5.89
CA GLU A 94 -28.01 15.97 6.74
C GLU A 94 -27.29 15.18 7.86
N GLU A 95 -26.21 14.45 7.56
CA GLU A 95 -25.58 13.51 8.52
C GLU A 95 -24.03 13.53 8.45
N PRO A 96 -23.36 14.60 8.94
CA PRO A 96 -21.92 14.78 8.77
C PRO A 96 -21.05 13.71 9.47
N MET A 97 -21.49 13.20 10.62
CA MET A 97 -20.75 12.15 11.36
C MET A 97 -20.76 10.80 10.65
N LEU A 98 -21.88 10.46 10.00
CA LEU A 98 -22.00 9.26 9.19
C LEU A 98 -21.02 9.32 8.01
N VAL A 99 -21.00 10.46 7.30
CA VAL A 99 -20.10 10.68 6.16
C VAL A 99 -18.63 10.52 6.60
N LEU A 100 -18.23 11.15 7.70
CA LEU A 100 -16.85 11.06 8.20
C LEU A 100 -16.44 9.62 8.53
N SER A 101 -17.34 8.87 9.17
CA SER A 101 -17.12 7.46 9.53
C SER A 101 -16.97 6.58 8.28
N CYS A 102 -17.80 6.82 7.27
CA CYS A 102 -17.73 6.11 5.99
C CYS A 102 -16.46 6.43 5.20
N VAL A 103 -16.04 7.71 5.18
CA VAL A 103 -14.78 8.13 4.56
C VAL A 103 -13.60 7.42 5.25
N ALA A 104 -13.55 7.44 6.58
CA ALA A 104 -12.50 6.79 7.36
C ALA A 104 -12.45 5.27 7.09
N LEU A 105 -13.60 4.60 7.04
CA LEU A 105 -13.70 3.18 6.75
C LEU A 105 -13.22 2.85 5.32
N LEU A 106 -13.72 3.58 4.32
CA LEU A 106 -13.36 3.34 2.91
C LEU A 106 -11.88 3.65 2.65
N ALA A 107 -11.35 4.73 3.24
CA ALA A 107 -9.93 5.07 3.18
C ALA A 107 -9.06 3.97 3.79
N SER A 108 -9.50 3.35 4.90
CA SER A 108 -8.78 2.24 5.52
C SER A 108 -8.75 0.99 4.63
N ILE A 109 -9.84 0.73 3.91
CA ILE A 109 -9.94 -0.39 2.96
C ILE A 109 -9.05 -0.16 1.73
N TRP A 110 -9.04 1.06 1.18
CA TRP A 110 -8.13 1.43 0.10
C TRP A 110 -6.67 1.34 0.53
N LEU A 111 -6.34 1.84 1.72
CA LEU A 111 -4.99 1.77 2.24
C LEU A 111 -4.53 0.31 2.41
N ALA A 112 -5.42 -0.58 2.87
CA ALA A 112 -5.15 -2.02 2.93
C ALA A 112 -4.91 -2.61 1.53
N GLY A 113 -5.72 -2.24 0.53
CA GLY A 113 -5.52 -2.63 -0.87
C GLY A 113 -4.17 -2.17 -1.42
N TRP A 114 -3.80 -0.92 -1.20
CA TRP A 114 -2.51 -0.35 -1.61
C TRP A 114 -1.32 -1.00 -0.88
N ALA A 115 -1.48 -1.34 0.39
CA ALA A 115 -0.47 -2.11 1.12
C ALA A 115 -0.29 -3.52 0.55
N LEU A 116 -1.38 -4.21 0.23
CA LEU A 116 -1.33 -5.53 -0.43
C LEU A 116 -0.66 -5.43 -1.81
N GLN A 117 -0.95 -4.40 -2.60
CA GLN A 117 -0.30 -4.14 -3.89
C GLN A 117 1.20 -3.87 -3.73
N LEU A 118 1.61 -3.13 -2.70
CA LEU A 118 3.03 -2.95 -2.37
C LEU A 118 3.71 -4.29 -2.10
N VAL A 119 3.11 -5.14 -1.25
CA VAL A 119 3.66 -6.47 -0.97
C VAL A 119 3.69 -7.34 -2.23
N LEU A 120 2.62 -7.32 -3.05
CA LEU A 120 2.57 -8.02 -4.33
C LEU A 120 3.75 -7.62 -5.21
N LEU A 121 3.99 -6.32 -5.38
CA LEU A 121 5.10 -5.79 -6.18
C LEU A 121 6.47 -6.22 -5.63
N LEU A 122 6.65 -6.19 -4.30
CA LEU A 122 7.89 -6.63 -3.66
C LEU A 122 8.17 -8.13 -3.90
N VAL A 123 7.15 -8.98 -3.77
CA VAL A 123 7.28 -10.43 -4.00
C VAL A 123 7.51 -10.74 -5.48
N ILE A 124 6.84 -10.03 -6.40
CA ILE A 124 7.12 -10.15 -7.84
C ILE A 124 8.56 -9.76 -8.13
N ALA A 125 9.00 -8.59 -7.65
CA ALA A 125 10.36 -8.10 -7.87
C ALA A 125 11.40 -9.10 -7.33
N GLN A 126 11.18 -9.66 -6.14
CA GLN A 126 12.02 -10.70 -5.57
C GLN A 126 12.04 -11.96 -6.44
N ALA A 127 10.87 -12.48 -6.84
CA ALA A 127 10.76 -13.69 -7.64
C ALA A 127 11.51 -13.55 -8.98
N LEU A 128 11.35 -12.40 -9.65
CA LEU A 128 12.07 -12.08 -10.87
C LEU A 128 13.60 -12.03 -10.66
N MET A 129 14.06 -11.41 -9.57
CA MET A 129 15.50 -11.41 -9.24
C MET A 129 16.03 -12.81 -8.91
N SER A 130 15.20 -13.68 -8.31
CA SER A 130 15.62 -15.04 -7.97
C SER A 130 15.79 -15.95 -9.20
N TRP A 131 14.98 -15.75 -10.24
CA TRP A 131 15.00 -16.57 -11.45
C TRP A 131 15.94 -16.02 -12.51
N PHE A 132 15.99 -14.69 -12.67
CA PHE A 132 16.71 -14.04 -13.77
C PHE A 132 17.92 -13.21 -13.31
N GLY A 133 18.02 -12.88 -12.01
CA GLY A 133 18.96 -11.89 -11.47
C GLY A 133 20.33 -12.42 -11.07
N ALA A 134 21.03 -13.10 -11.99
CA ALA A 134 22.41 -13.59 -11.76
C ALA A 134 23.52 -12.55 -11.99
N SER A 135 23.18 -11.29 -12.33
CA SER A 135 24.17 -10.25 -12.63
C SER A 135 24.84 -9.67 -11.37
N PRO A 136 26.17 -9.52 -11.32
CA PRO A 136 26.89 -8.91 -10.19
C PRO A 136 26.41 -7.50 -9.84
N ASN A 137 26.01 -6.71 -10.84
CA ASN A 137 25.56 -5.32 -10.65
C ASN A 137 24.21 -5.23 -9.93
N ALA A 138 23.43 -6.31 -9.91
CA ALA A 138 22.13 -6.37 -9.25
C ALA A 138 22.20 -6.89 -7.80
N ALA A 139 23.39 -7.28 -7.31
CA ALA A 139 23.54 -7.95 -6.02
C ALA A 139 23.00 -7.11 -4.83
N THR A 140 23.29 -5.81 -4.79
CA THR A 140 22.83 -4.93 -3.71
C THR A 140 21.30 -4.76 -3.70
N LEU A 141 20.70 -4.60 -4.88
CA LEU A 141 19.23 -4.50 -5.01
C LEU A 141 18.55 -5.82 -4.67
N ARG A 142 19.14 -6.96 -5.05
CA ARG A 142 18.65 -8.28 -4.71
C ARG A 142 18.62 -8.49 -3.18
N VAL A 143 19.71 -8.20 -2.49
CA VAL A 143 19.77 -8.34 -1.01
C VAL A 143 18.70 -7.49 -0.33
N LEU A 144 18.48 -6.26 -0.82
CA LEU A 144 17.43 -5.40 -0.31
C LEU A 144 16.03 -5.99 -0.57
N LEU A 145 15.72 -6.38 -1.81
CA LEU A 145 14.43 -6.97 -2.16
C LEU A 145 14.16 -8.28 -1.42
N ASP A 146 15.19 -9.12 -1.26
CA ASP A 146 15.11 -10.34 -0.44
C ASP A 146 14.76 -9.98 1.01
N SER A 147 15.45 -9.02 1.62
CA SER A 147 15.12 -8.57 2.99
C SER A 147 13.69 -8.01 3.11
N MET A 148 13.19 -7.39 2.05
CA MET A 148 11.87 -6.77 2.00
C MET A 148 10.75 -7.79 1.79
N ALA A 149 10.98 -8.83 1.00
CA ALA A 149 9.98 -9.85 0.71
C ALA A 149 10.02 -11.01 1.72
N GLU A 150 11.16 -11.23 2.40
CA GLU A 150 11.35 -12.35 3.35
C GLU A 150 10.27 -12.44 4.44
N PRO A 151 9.78 -11.36 5.07
CA PRO A 151 8.71 -11.46 6.07
C PRO A 151 7.42 -12.08 5.55
N PHE A 152 7.15 -11.96 4.24
CA PHE A 152 5.95 -12.50 3.60
C PHE A 152 6.19 -13.89 3.02
N VAL A 153 7.39 -14.14 2.48
CA VAL A 153 7.74 -15.41 1.82
C VAL A 153 8.18 -16.49 2.81
N ARG A 154 8.89 -16.12 3.88
CA ARG A 154 9.43 -17.05 4.88
C ARG A 154 8.37 -17.95 5.51
N PRO A 155 7.19 -17.47 5.95
CA PRO A 155 6.18 -18.34 6.56
C PRO A 155 5.73 -19.46 5.62
N ILE A 156 5.51 -19.13 4.34
CA ILE A 156 5.11 -20.09 3.31
C ILE A 156 6.26 -21.05 2.98
N ARG A 157 7.49 -20.53 2.86
CA ARG A 157 8.69 -21.35 2.64
C ARG A 157 8.94 -22.35 3.76
N GLN A 158 8.71 -21.94 5.01
CA GLN A 158 8.81 -22.80 6.17
C GLN A 158 7.76 -23.91 6.15
N LEU A 159 6.52 -23.58 5.76
CA LEU A 159 5.43 -24.56 5.66
C LEU A 159 5.70 -25.62 4.58
N LEU A 160 6.20 -25.21 3.40
CA LEU A 160 6.39 -26.11 2.26
C LEU A 160 7.67 -26.94 2.34
N TYR A 161 8.78 -26.29 2.73
CA TYR A 161 10.12 -26.87 2.58
C TYR A 161 10.87 -27.00 3.91
N ARG A 162 10.21 -26.74 5.05
CA ARG A 162 10.87 -26.63 6.36
C ARG A 162 12.05 -25.65 6.34
N GLY A 163 11.99 -24.65 5.45
CA GLY A 163 12.98 -23.58 5.34
C GLY A 163 14.11 -23.81 4.31
N ALA A 164 14.20 -24.97 3.67
CA ALA A 164 15.26 -25.26 2.70
C ALA A 164 14.69 -25.85 1.38
N PRO A 165 14.37 -25.00 0.38
CA PRO A 165 13.90 -25.49 -0.91
C PRO A 165 14.99 -26.31 -1.61
N ARG A 166 14.65 -27.51 -2.06
CA ARG A 166 15.53 -28.34 -2.92
C ARG A 166 15.24 -28.00 -4.38
N GLY A 167 15.81 -26.90 -4.89
CA GLY A 167 15.63 -26.43 -6.27
C GLY A 167 14.97 -25.05 -6.35
N ILE A 168 14.12 -24.84 -7.38
CA ILE A 168 13.39 -23.57 -7.56
C ILE A 168 12.41 -23.38 -6.39
N ASP A 169 12.48 -22.22 -5.75
CA ASP A 169 11.57 -21.85 -4.67
C ASP A 169 10.23 -21.35 -5.23
N PHE A 170 9.16 -22.13 -5.05
CA PHE A 170 7.79 -21.76 -5.43
C PHE A 170 7.03 -21.02 -4.31
N SER A 171 7.65 -20.77 -3.15
CA SER A 171 7.02 -20.03 -2.05
C SER A 171 6.54 -18.63 -2.46
N PRO A 172 7.30 -17.84 -3.26
CA PRO A 172 6.81 -16.56 -3.76
C PRO A 172 5.51 -16.69 -4.56
N LEU A 173 5.37 -17.72 -5.41
CA LEU A 173 4.16 -17.94 -6.21
C LEU A 173 2.92 -18.15 -5.33
N LEU A 174 3.06 -18.94 -4.25
CA LEU A 174 1.96 -19.17 -3.32
C LEU A 174 1.60 -17.93 -2.49
N VAL A 175 2.60 -17.11 -2.12
CA VAL A 175 2.35 -15.79 -1.53
C VAL A 175 1.59 -14.89 -2.49
N LEU A 176 1.98 -14.85 -3.77
CA LEU A 176 1.26 -14.06 -4.79
C LEU A 176 -0.20 -14.50 -4.90
N ILE A 177 -0.48 -15.81 -4.95
CA ILE A 177 -1.86 -16.33 -4.98
C ILE A 177 -2.63 -15.88 -3.72
N GLY A 178 -2.03 -15.99 -2.53
CA GLY A 178 -2.65 -15.53 -1.29
C GLY A 178 -2.99 -14.04 -1.31
N ILE A 179 -2.07 -13.20 -1.78
CA ILE A 179 -2.28 -11.76 -1.91
C ILE A 179 -3.38 -11.45 -2.94
N GLN A 180 -3.41 -12.15 -4.08
CA GLN A 180 -4.46 -11.97 -5.09
C GLN A 180 -5.85 -12.28 -4.53
N ILE A 181 -5.97 -13.31 -3.68
CA ILE A 181 -7.23 -13.61 -2.98
C ILE A 181 -7.61 -12.48 -2.03
N LEU A 182 -6.67 -11.97 -1.24
CA LEU A 182 -6.91 -10.86 -0.32
C LEU A 182 -7.32 -9.58 -1.07
N LEU A 183 -6.69 -9.29 -2.21
CA LEU A 183 -7.07 -8.18 -3.09
C LEU A 183 -8.48 -8.36 -3.65
N ALA A 184 -8.86 -9.57 -4.08
CA ALA A 184 -10.22 -9.84 -4.53
C ALA A 184 -11.27 -9.66 -3.43
N ILE A 185 -10.93 -9.99 -2.17
CA ILE A 185 -11.79 -9.73 -1.02
C ILE A 185 -11.90 -8.22 -0.77
N GLN A 186 -10.77 -7.51 -0.79
CA GLN A 186 -10.73 -6.06 -0.58
C GLN A 186 -11.56 -5.32 -1.63
N ASP A 187 -11.45 -5.68 -2.91
CA ASP A 187 -12.22 -5.09 -4.01
C ASP A 187 -13.73 -5.31 -3.83
N ARG A 188 -14.14 -6.51 -3.40
CA ARG A 188 -15.54 -6.78 -3.06
C ARG A 188 -16.04 -5.93 -1.89
N LEU A 189 -15.21 -5.72 -0.86
CA LEU A 189 -15.56 -4.88 0.29
C LEU A 189 -15.70 -3.40 -0.11
N GLU A 190 -14.74 -2.91 -0.90
CA GLU A 190 -14.76 -1.57 -1.49
C GLU A 190 -16.05 -1.37 -2.30
N HIS A 191 -16.32 -2.24 -3.27
CA HIS A 191 -17.51 -2.13 -4.12
C HIS A 191 -18.80 -2.14 -3.30
N ARG A 192 -18.92 -3.03 -2.30
CA ARG A 192 -20.10 -3.08 -1.42
C ARG A 192 -20.31 -1.79 -0.64
N LEU A 193 -19.24 -1.18 -0.14
CA LEU A 193 -19.34 0.07 0.61
C LEU A 193 -19.63 1.25 -0.31
N VAL A 194 -18.96 1.34 -1.46
CA VAL A 194 -19.23 2.38 -2.45
C VAL A 194 -20.68 2.30 -2.93
N MET A 195 -21.19 1.11 -3.25
CA MET A 195 -22.59 0.96 -3.65
C MET A 195 -23.55 1.43 -2.55
N LYS A 196 -23.32 1.03 -1.28
CA LYS A 196 -24.13 1.51 -0.15
C LYS A 196 -24.07 3.03 0.03
N LEU A 197 -22.91 3.64 -0.27
CA LEU A 197 -22.70 5.07 -0.17
C LEU A 197 -23.33 5.87 -1.31
N LEU A 198 -23.43 5.27 -2.50
CA LEU A 198 -23.97 5.94 -3.69
C LEU A 198 -25.47 5.66 -3.88
N THR A 199 -26.02 4.59 -3.32
CA THR A 199 -27.48 4.38 -3.32
C THR A 199 -28.14 5.34 -2.32
N PRO A 200 -29.13 6.15 -2.72
CA PRO A 200 -29.98 6.83 -1.75
C PRO A 200 -30.83 5.79 -1.01
N LEU A 201 -31.00 5.98 0.30
CA LEU A 201 -31.93 5.18 1.12
C LEU A 201 -33.38 5.47 0.73
#